data_AF-A0A7X0RGT1-F1
#
_entry.id   AF-A0A7X0RGT1-F1
#
_cell.length_a   1.000
_cell.length_b   1.000
_cell.length_c   1.000
_cell.angle_alpha   90.00
_cell.angle_beta   90.00
_cell.angle_gamma   90.00
#
_symmetry.space_group_name_H-M   'P 1'
#
loop_
_entity.id
_entity.type
_entity.pdbx_description
1 polymer ?
#
loop_
_entity_poly.entity_id
_entity_poly.type
_entity_poly.pdbx_seq_one_letter_code
_entity_poly.pdbx_strand_id
1 'polypeptide(L)'
;MTDTTRTTDEPLGAVVHRLSEQIPELVRSELRLAQAELAQKGKKAGVGIGMFSAAGLLAFFAIATLVATAVIGLAMVLPAWAAGLVVAVTLLAGAALVAFVGTREVKAATPPAPERAIAGLHDDVETIKGKHL
;
A
#
# COMPACT_ATOMS: atom_id res chain seq x y z
N MET A 1 -66.63 15.80 31.69
CA MET A 1 -67.08 14.71 30.80
C MET A 1 -66.71 15.15 29.38
N THR A 2 -65.67 14.52 28.81
CA THR A 2 -65.26 14.39 27.37
C THR A 2 -65.10 15.68 26.52
N ASP A 3 -64.03 15.93 25.76
CA ASP A 3 -63.20 15.09 24.87
C ASP A 3 -61.76 15.68 24.77
N THR A 4 -60.70 14.91 24.96
CA THR A 4 -60.01 14.04 23.97
C THR A 4 -59.18 14.82 22.94
N THR A 5 -57.88 14.90 23.24
CA THR A 5 -56.72 14.86 22.31
C THR A 5 -57.00 15.18 20.84
N ARG A 6 -56.69 16.42 20.40
CA ARG A 6 -56.18 16.64 19.04
C ARG A 6 -54.67 16.58 19.08
N THR A 7 -54.15 15.35 19.19
CA THR A 7 -52.81 15.04 18.71
C THR A 7 -52.92 15.16 17.20
N THR A 8 -52.53 16.31 16.65
CA THR A 8 -52.34 16.45 15.21
C THR A 8 -51.22 15.48 14.88
N ASP A 9 -51.57 14.28 14.42
CA ASP A 9 -50.66 13.42 13.66
C ASP A 9 -50.11 14.31 12.55
N GLU A 10 -48.88 14.82 12.72
CA GLU A 10 -48.10 15.13 11.53
C GLU A 10 -48.15 13.85 10.70
N PRO A 11 -48.71 13.89 9.48
CA PRO A 11 -48.91 12.68 8.73
C PRO A 11 -47.55 12.01 8.63
N LEU A 12 -47.45 10.74 9.03
CA LEU A 12 -46.22 9.94 8.97
C LEU A 12 -45.52 10.08 7.61
N GLY A 13 -46.30 10.33 6.54
CA GLY A 13 -45.83 10.71 5.20
C GLY A 13 -44.99 11.99 5.12
N ALA A 14 -45.27 13.05 5.88
CA ALA A 14 -44.48 14.29 5.92
C ALA A 14 -43.12 14.12 6.63
N VAL A 15 -43.02 13.21 7.61
CA VAL A 15 -41.74 12.86 8.26
C VAL A 15 -40.89 11.99 7.33
N VAL A 16 -41.50 11.00 6.66
CA VAL A 16 -40.82 10.16 5.66
C VAL A 16 -40.40 10.97 4.42
N HIS A 17 -41.19 11.95 3.99
CA HIS A 17 -40.84 12.87 2.91
C HIS A 17 -39.62 13.73 3.28
N ARG A 18 -39.61 14.33 4.48
CA ARG A 18 -38.48 15.14 4.95
C ARG A 18 -37.20 14.32 5.19
N LEU A 19 -37.33 13.07 5.63
CA LEU A 19 -36.19 12.13 5.74
C LEU A 19 -35.65 11.74 4.36
N SER A 20 -36.54 11.49 3.39
CA SER A 20 -36.16 11.16 2.01
C SER A 20 -35.47 12.34 1.30
N GLU A 21 -35.80 13.57 1.67
CA GLU A 21 -35.11 14.78 1.20
C GLU A 21 -33.75 15.01 1.87
N GLN A 22 -33.55 14.59 3.13
CA GLN A 22 -32.31 14.88 3.88
C GLN A 22 -31.20 13.82 3.73
N ILE A 23 -31.55 12.56 3.48
CA ILE A 23 -30.58 11.48 3.26
C ILE A 23 -29.62 11.77 2.07
N PRO A 24 -30.09 12.29 0.91
CA PRO A 24 -29.22 12.67 -0.19
C PRO A 24 -28.15 13.70 0.18
N GLU A 25 -28.50 14.72 0.96
CA GLU A 25 -27.55 15.71 1.47
C GLU A 25 -26.46 15.07 2.34
N LEU A 26 -26.85 14.18 3.27
CA LEU A 26 -25.93 13.52 4.18
C LEU A 26 -24.97 12.59 3.41
N VAL A 27 -25.49 11.77 2.51
CA VAL A 27 -24.66 10.91 1.63
C VAL A 27 -23.70 11.75 0.81
N ARG A 28 -24.14 12.88 0.26
CA ARG A 28 -23.27 13.81 -0.48
C ARG A 28 -22.21 14.43 0.41
N SER A 29 -22.50 14.71 1.68
CA SER A 29 -21.50 15.22 2.64
C SER A 29 -20.45 14.18 3.01
N GLU A 30 -20.85 12.94 3.27
CA GLU A 30 -19.94 11.82 3.56
C GLU A 30 -19.04 11.53 2.36
N LEU A 31 -19.60 11.54 1.14
CA LEU A 31 -18.81 11.43 -0.09
C LEU A 31 -17.81 12.58 -0.24
N ARG A 32 -18.18 13.82 0.09
CA ARG A 32 -17.26 14.96 0.05
C ARG A 32 -16.16 14.83 1.11
N LEU A 33 -16.50 14.35 2.31
CA LEU A 33 -15.55 14.11 3.38
C LEU A 33 -14.56 13.01 2.99
N ALA A 34 -15.06 11.88 2.50
CA ALA A 34 -14.24 10.78 2.00
C ALA A 34 -13.33 11.24 0.85
N GLN A 35 -13.84 12.04 -0.09
CA GLN A 35 -13.01 12.63 -1.16
C GLN A 35 -11.91 13.53 -0.61
N ALA A 36 -12.21 14.39 0.38
CA ALA A 36 -11.22 15.25 1.01
C ALA A 36 -10.15 14.45 1.75
N GLU A 37 -10.55 13.41 2.49
CA GLU A 37 -9.62 12.53 3.20
C GLU A 37 -8.73 11.73 2.25
N LEU A 38 -9.30 11.18 1.17
CA LEU A 38 -8.57 10.50 0.11
C LEU A 38 -7.60 11.44 -0.61
N ALA A 39 -8.00 12.68 -0.90
CA ALA A 39 -7.11 13.67 -1.50
C ALA A 39 -5.94 14.03 -0.56
N GLN A 40 -6.21 14.18 0.74
CA GLN A 40 -5.17 14.48 1.73
C GLN A 40 -4.21 13.30 1.92
N LYS A 41 -4.74 12.07 2.03
CA LYS A 41 -3.94 10.83 2.09
C LYS A 41 -3.13 10.64 0.80
N GLY A 42 -3.75 10.85 -0.36
CA GLY A 42 -3.11 10.77 -1.66
C GLY A 42 -1.99 11.78 -1.84
N LYS A 43 -2.17 13.02 -1.38
CA LYS A 43 -1.11 14.04 -1.40
C LYS A 43 0.08 13.66 -0.52
N LYS A 44 -0.17 13.20 0.70
CA LYS A 44 0.89 12.73 1.61
C LYS A 44 1.65 11.53 1.04
N ALA A 45 0.92 10.55 0.52
CA ALA A 45 1.51 9.40 -0.15
C ALA A 45 2.32 9.81 -1.38
N GLY A 46 1.79 10.70 -2.22
CA GLY A 46 2.46 11.21 -3.42
C GLY A 46 3.76 11.97 -3.12
N VAL A 47 3.76 12.82 -2.09
CA VAL A 47 4.99 13.49 -1.62
C VAL A 47 6.00 12.46 -1.11
N GLY A 48 5.56 11.48 -0.33
CA GLY A 48 6.42 10.40 0.16
C GLY A 48 7.06 9.59 -0.97
N ILE A 49 6.26 9.15 -1.94
CA ILE A 49 6.73 8.43 -3.14
C ILE A 49 7.70 9.30 -3.94
N GLY A 50 7.38 10.58 -4.14
CA GLY A 50 8.25 11.53 -4.84
C GLY A 50 9.60 11.72 -4.16
N MET A 51 9.61 11.95 -2.84
CA MET A 51 10.84 12.09 -2.05
C MET A 51 11.66 10.80 -2.05
N PHE A 52 11.04 9.64 -1.88
CA PHE A 52 11.75 8.36 -1.89
C PHE A 52 12.33 8.05 -3.27
N SER A 53 11.61 8.37 -4.35
CA SER A 53 12.12 8.24 -5.72
C SER A 53 13.32 9.14 -5.96
N ALA A 54 13.25 10.40 -5.52
CA ALA A 54 14.37 11.34 -5.63
C ALA A 54 15.59 10.88 -4.81
N ALA A 55 15.37 10.43 -3.57
CA ALA A 55 16.43 9.88 -2.73
C ALA A 55 17.07 8.63 -3.35
N GLY A 56 16.28 7.73 -3.92
CA GLY A 56 16.76 6.54 -4.63
C GLY A 56 17.62 6.91 -5.85
N LEU A 57 17.20 7.90 -6.64
CA LEU A 57 17.97 8.37 -7.79
C LEU A 57 19.29 9.03 -7.38
N LEU A 58 19.27 9.87 -6.33
CA LEU A 58 20.48 10.48 -5.78
C LEU A 58 21.44 9.42 -5.23
N ALA A 59 20.93 8.42 -4.49
CA ALA A 59 21.72 7.31 -3.99
C ALA A 59 22.32 6.48 -5.14
N PHE A 60 21.56 6.24 -6.21
CA PHE A 60 22.05 5.58 -7.42
C PHE A 60 23.24 6.32 -8.03
N PHE A 61 23.13 7.64 -8.24
CA PHE A 61 24.23 8.44 -8.78
C PHE A 61 25.43 8.52 -7.83
N ALA A 62 25.20 8.59 -6.52
CA ALA A 62 26.27 8.56 -5.53
C ALA A 62 27.06 7.24 -5.61
N ILE A 63 26.37 6.10 -5.66
CA ILE A 63 27.00 4.77 -5.80
C ILE A 63 27.74 4.68 -7.13
N ALA A 64 27.13 5.10 -8.25
CA ALA A 64 27.78 5.08 -9.56
C ALA A 64 29.06 5.94 -9.57
N THR A 65 29.04 7.09 -8.91
CA THR A 65 30.21 7.97 -8.76
C THR A 65 31.30 7.29 -7.92
N LEU A 66 30.94 6.65 -6.81
CA LEU A 66 31.90 5.88 -5.99
C LEU A 66 32.54 4.72 -6.77
N VAL A 67 31.75 4.03 -7.60
CA VAL A 67 32.27 2.98 -8.50
C VAL A 67 33.27 3.58 -9.49
N ALA A 68 32.94 4.71 -10.12
CA ALA A 68 33.87 5.41 -11.01
C ALA A 68 35.15 5.87 -10.29
N THR A 69 35.03 6.42 -9.07
CA THR A 69 36.17 6.80 -8.23
C THR A 69 37.05 5.59 -7.90
N ALA A 70 36.46 4.44 -7.56
CA ALA A 70 37.21 3.22 -7.31
C ALA A 70 37.98 2.75 -8.55
N VAL A 71 37.35 2.78 -9.73
CA VAL A 71 38.02 2.43 -11.00
C VAL A 71 39.18 3.38 -11.29
N ILE A 72 38.96 4.69 -11.17
CA ILE A 72 40.01 5.71 -11.41
C ILE A 72 41.15 5.55 -10.41
N GLY A 73 40.85 5.33 -9.12
CA GLY A 73 41.86 5.11 -8.09
C GLY A 73 42.70 3.88 -8.36
N LEU A 74 42.07 2.76 -8.75
CA LEU A 74 42.80 1.54 -9.11
C LEU A 74 43.57 1.69 -10.43
N ALA A 75 43.09 2.51 -11.35
CA ALA A 75 43.76 2.82 -12.60
C ALA A 75 45.08 3.61 -12.41
N MET A 76 45.36 4.12 -11.21
CA MET A 76 46.67 4.71 -10.88
C MET A 76 47.77 3.65 -10.77
N VAL A 77 47.41 2.39 -10.49
CA VAL A 77 48.37 1.28 -10.29
C VAL A 77 48.19 0.13 -11.29
N LEU A 78 47.07 0.10 -12.02
CA LEU A 78 46.74 -0.90 -13.04
C LEU A 78 46.29 -0.22 -14.34
N PRO A 79 46.39 -0.89 -15.52
CA PRO A 79 45.72 -0.41 -16.72
C PRO A 79 44.22 -0.22 -16.51
N ALA A 80 43.63 0.84 -17.09
CA ALA A 80 42.23 1.20 -16.86
C ALA A 80 41.23 0.07 -17.15
N TRP A 81 41.49 -0.76 -18.17
CA TRP A 81 40.64 -1.92 -18.49
C TRP A 81 40.67 -2.98 -17.38
N ALA A 82 41.83 -3.23 -16.77
CA ALA A 82 41.99 -4.20 -15.69
C ALA A 82 41.35 -3.67 -14.39
N ALA A 83 41.53 -2.38 -14.08
CA ALA A 83 40.87 -1.71 -12.96
C ALA A 83 39.33 -1.84 -13.06
N GLY A 84 38.78 -1.58 -14.25
CA GLY A 84 37.35 -1.74 -14.52
C GLY A 84 36.86 -3.18 -14.28
N LEU A 85 37.61 -4.18 -14.75
CA LEU A 85 37.25 -5.59 -14.54
C LEU A 85 37.28 -5.99 -13.06
N VAL A 86 38.28 -5.56 -12.30
CA VAL A 86 38.37 -5.89 -10.86
C VAL A 86 37.18 -5.34 -10.10
N VAL A 87 36.82 -4.07 -10.34
CA VAL A 87 35.65 -3.46 -9.69
C VAL A 87 34.36 -4.14 -10.14
N ALA A 88 34.20 -4.44 -11.43
CA ALA A 88 33.02 -5.13 -11.95
C ALA A 88 32.83 -6.52 -11.33
N VAL A 89 33.89 -7.34 -11.26
CA VAL A 89 33.82 -8.67 -10.63
C VAL A 89 33.47 -8.57 -9.15
N THR A 90 34.07 -7.59 -8.44
CA THR A 90 33.77 -7.36 -7.02
C THR A 90 32.30 -7.01 -6.80
N LEU A 91 31.74 -6.10 -7.61
CA LEU A 91 30.32 -5.73 -7.54
C LEU A 91 29.41 -6.89 -7.91
N LEU A 92 29.74 -7.69 -8.94
CA LEU A 92 28.96 -8.86 -9.34
C LEU A 92 28.95 -9.93 -8.24
N ALA A 93 30.09 -10.16 -7.57
CA ALA A 93 30.17 -11.08 -6.44
C ALA A 93 29.29 -10.60 -5.27
N GLY A 94 29.35 -9.31 -4.93
CA GLY A 94 28.48 -8.72 -3.92
C GLY A 94 26.99 -8.80 -4.29
N ALA A 95 26.65 -8.49 -5.54
CA ALA A 95 25.27 -8.59 -6.04
C ALA A 95 24.74 -10.03 -6.01
N ALA A 96 25.57 -11.01 -6.38
CA ALA A 96 25.22 -12.43 -6.29
C ALA A 96 24.97 -12.85 -4.84
N LEU A 97 25.78 -12.39 -3.88
CA LEU A 97 25.58 -12.67 -2.46
C LEU A 97 24.28 -12.06 -1.93
N VAL A 98 24.03 -10.78 -2.23
CA VAL A 98 22.80 -10.09 -1.83
C VAL A 98 21.57 -10.75 -2.44
N ALA A 99 21.61 -11.10 -3.72
CA ALA A 99 20.52 -11.81 -4.39
C ALA A 99 20.29 -13.20 -3.78
N PHE A 100 21.36 -13.92 -3.45
CA PHE A 100 21.27 -15.23 -2.79
C PHE A 100 20.62 -15.13 -1.40
N VAL A 101 21.04 -14.19 -0.57
CA VAL A 101 20.45 -13.98 0.77
C VAL A 101 19.00 -13.50 0.65
N GLY A 102 18.73 -12.53 -0.23
CA GLY A 102 17.38 -11.98 -0.42
C GLY A 102 16.39 -13.03 -0.91
N THR A 103 16.79 -13.90 -1.85
CA THR A 103 15.91 -15.00 -2.30
C THR A 103 15.65 -16.03 -1.22
N ARG A 104 16.56 -16.25 -0.28
CA ARG A 104 16.33 -17.15 0.86
C ARG A 104 15.35 -16.55 1.87
N GLU A 105 15.48 -15.26 2.18
CA GLU A 105 14.54 -14.57 3.08
C GLU A 105 13.14 -14.52 2.48
N VAL A 106 13.00 -14.20 1.19
CA VAL A 106 11.70 -14.22 0.50
C VAL A 106 11.09 -15.63 0.52
N LYS A 107 11.88 -16.68 0.29
CA LYS A 107 11.41 -18.06 0.39
C LYS A 107 11.03 -18.47 1.82
N ALA A 108 11.75 -17.99 2.84
CA ALA A 108 11.43 -18.24 4.24
C ALA A 108 10.14 -17.54 4.69
N ALA A 109 9.81 -16.40 4.08
CA ALA A 109 8.56 -15.67 4.29
C ALA A 109 7.35 -16.25 3.51
N THR A 110 7.50 -17.44 2.90
CA THR A 110 6.46 -18.11 2.10
C THR A 110 5.89 -19.31 2.90
N PRO A 111 4.54 -19.51 2.95
CA PRO A 111 3.55 -18.83 2.12
C PRO A 111 3.14 -17.45 2.64
N PRO A 112 3.07 -16.42 1.75
CA PRO A 112 2.56 -15.09 2.08
C PRO A 112 1.04 -15.09 2.35
N ALA A 113 0.38 -16.21 2.09
CA ALA A 113 -1.02 -16.39 2.37
C ALA A 113 -1.19 -16.85 3.84
N PRO A 114 -2.02 -16.16 4.66
CA PRO A 114 -2.33 -16.62 6.01
C PRO A 114 -3.12 -17.92 5.93
N GLU A 115 -2.43 -19.05 6.05
CA GLU A 115 -2.98 -20.40 5.99
C GLU A 115 -4.18 -20.56 6.94
N ARG A 116 -4.10 -19.93 8.12
CA ARG A 116 -5.19 -19.92 9.12
C ARG A 116 -6.42 -19.13 8.68
N ALA A 117 -6.25 -18.04 7.94
CA ALA A 117 -7.39 -17.26 7.43
C ALA A 117 -8.07 -17.96 6.25
N ILE A 118 -7.31 -18.71 5.44
CA ILE A 118 -7.85 -19.54 4.36
C ILE A 118 -8.58 -20.77 4.93
N ALA A 119 -8.02 -21.39 5.98
CA ALA A 119 -8.65 -22.53 6.66
C ALA A 119 -9.98 -22.14 7.32
N GLY A 120 -10.04 -21.00 8.03
CA GLY A 120 -11.29 -20.51 8.61
C GLY A 120 -12.39 -20.24 7.57
N LEU A 121 -12.01 -19.75 6.39
CA LEU A 121 -12.94 -19.55 5.28
C LEU A 121 -13.51 -20.86 4.73
N HIS A 122 -12.71 -21.94 4.73
CA HIS A 122 -13.17 -23.27 4.35
C HIS A 122 -14.17 -23.85 5.36
N ASP A 123 -13.87 -23.74 6.67
CA ASP A 123 -14.77 -24.19 7.75
C ASP A 123 -16.11 -23.43 7.74
N ASP A 124 -16.07 -22.12 7.49
CA ASP A 124 -17.26 -21.28 7.38
C ASP A 124 -18.12 -21.66 6.16
N VAL A 125 -17.48 -21.95 5.01
CA VAL A 125 -18.19 -22.40 3.81
C VAL A 125 -18.78 -23.79 3.99
N GLU A 126 -18.08 -24.71 4.66
CA GLU A 126 -18.56 -26.05 4.94
C GLU A 126 -19.74 -26.05 5.92
N THR A 127 -19.70 -25.16 6.93
CA THR A 127 -20.81 -24.95 7.88
C THR A 127 -22.06 -24.41 7.18
N ILE A 128 -21.92 -23.54 6.18
CA ILE A 128 -23.04 -23.01 5.39
C ILE A 128 -23.56 -24.08 4.40
N LYS A 129 -22.68 -24.92 3.86
CA LYS A 129 -23.04 -25.95 2.87
C LYS A 129 -23.62 -27.22 3.50
N GLY A 130 -23.29 -27.51 4.76
CA GLY A 130 -23.74 -28.68 5.52
C GLY A 130 -25.00 -28.48 6.36
N LYS A 131 -25.59 -27.28 6.38
CA LYS A 131 -26.74 -26.96 7.25
C LYS A 131 -27.99 -26.65 6.45
N HIS A 132 -28.48 -27.64 5.71
CA HIS A 132 -29.88 -27.76 5.27
C HIS A 132 -30.14 -29.13 4.64
N LEU A 133 -30.04 -30.21 5.41
CA LEU A 133 -30.78 -31.46 5.19
C LEU A 133 -31.11 -32.09 6.55
#